data_AF-D6A120-F1
#
_entry.id   AF-D6A120-F1
#
_cell.length_a   1.000
_cell.length_b   1.000
_cell.length_c   1.000
_cell.angle_alpha   90.00
_cell.angle_beta   90.00
_cell.angle_gamma   90.00
#
_symmetry.space_group_name_H-M   'P 1'
#
loop_
_entity.id
_entity.type
_entity.pdbx_description
1 polymer ?
#
loop_
_entity_poly.entity_id
_entity_poly.type
_entity_poly.pdbx_seq_one_letter_code
_entity_poly.pdbx_strand_id
1 'polypeptide(L)'
;MHVAEVDCFLRAHQRYGARPLDDEGCDGYVADMARVATALGVPDPPVDRAGLAERLTTYRAELRATPEARGTARFLLFHPPVPLLARLPYGVLAANAVSLLPTWASRALWLPRVPPAEGVCVRPLGTAVTATIRWALTPPRDPA
;
A
#
# COMPACT_ATOMS: atom_id res chain seq x y z
N MET A 1 10.72 2.14 -8.77
CA MET A 1 9.28 2.29 -8.49
C MET A 1 8.66 0.95 -8.09
N HIS A 2 8.76 -0.10 -8.91
CA HIS A 2 8.18 -1.42 -8.62
C HIS A 2 8.54 -2.04 -7.24
N VAL A 3 9.79 -1.94 -6.76
CA VAL A 3 10.14 -2.47 -5.41
C VAL A 3 9.39 -1.77 -4.27
N ALA A 4 9.10 -0.47 -4.42
CA ALA A 4 8.30 0.27 -3.46
C ALA A 4 6.82 -0.10 -3.53
N GLU A 5 6.32 -0.41 -4.74
CA GLU A 5 4.97 -0.91 -4.96
C GLU A 5 4.75 -2.26 -4.30
N VAL A 6 5.65 -3.23 -4.53
CA VAL A 6 5.59 -4.57 -3.91
C VAL A 6 5.57 -4.47 -2.38
N ASP A 7 6.45 -3.64 -1.80
CA ASP A 7 6.46 -3.40 -0.34
C ASP A 7 5.15 -2.78 0.14
N CYS A 8 4.64 -1.75 -0.55
CA CYS A 8 3.40 -1.08 -0.17
C CYS A 8 2.19 -2.02 -0.23
N PHE A 9 2.09 -2.85 -1.27
CA PHE A 9 1.01 -3.83 -1.40
C PHE A 9 1.09 -4.92 -0.36
N LEU A 10 2.28 -5.48 -0.10
CA LEU A 10 2.46 -6.47 0.96
C LEU A 10 2.08 -5.88 2.32
N ARG A 11 2.54 -4.67 2.65
CA ARG A 11 2.24 -4.01 3.94
C ARG A 11 0.77 -3.64 4.07
N ALA A 12 0.13 -3.22 2.98
CA ALA A 12 -1.31 -2.98 2.96
C ALA A 12 -2.10 -4.28 3.17
N HIS A 13 -1.70 -5.37 2.51
CA HIS A 13 -2.35 -6.67 2.65
C HIS A 13 -2.19 -7.24 4.07
N GLN A 14 -0.99 -7.17 4.63
CA GLN A 14 -0.73 -7.60 6.00
C GLN A 14 -1.55 -6.80 7.04
N ARG A 15 -1.79 -5.50 6.78
CA ARG A 15 -2.51 -4.62 7.72
C ARG A 15 -4.02 -4.64 7.56
N TYR A 16 -4.53 -4.77 6.34
CA TYR A 16 -5.95 -4.57 5.99
C TYR A 16 -6.56 -5.74 5.20
N GLY A 17 -5.75 -6.73 4.81
CA GLY A 17 -6.23 -7.93 4.13
C GLY A 17 -7.09 -8.80 5.05
N ALA A 18 -8.05 -9.50 4.45
CA ALA A 18 -8.96 -10.38 5.21
C ALA A 18 -8.24 -11.57 5.85
N ARG A 19 -7.15 -12.03 5.22
CA ARG A 19 -6.31 -13.12 5.69
C ARG A 19 -4.85 -12.70 5.50
N PRO A 20 -4.20 -12.15 6.53
CA PRO A 20 -2.76 -11.90 6.50
C PRO A 20 -2.02 -13.19 6.14
N LEU A 21 -0.95 -13.06 5.36
CA LEU A 21 -0.05 -14.18 5.03
C LEU A 21 0.86 -14.44 6.24
N ASP A 22 1.22 -15.70 6.43
CA ASP A 22 2.35 -16.08 7.28
C ASP A 22 3.69 -15.66 6.63
N ASP A 23 4.79 -15.91 7.32
CA ASP A 23 6.11 -15.47 6.86
C ASP A 23 6.48 -16.10 5.51
N GLU A 24 6.25 -17.40 5.35
CA GLU A 24 6.47 -18.12 4.08
C GLU A 24 5.59 -17.57 2.96
N GLY A 25 4.30 -17.32 3.23
CA GLY A 25 3.39 -16.73 2.25
C GLY A 25 3.81 -15.32 1.84
N CYS A 26 4.39 -14.53 2.75
CA CYS A 26 4.91 -13.22 2.36
C CYS A 26 6.15 -13.32 1.47
N ASP A 27 7.07 -14.24 1.75
CA ASP A 27 8.23 -14.47 0.89
C ASP A 27 7.78 -15.03 -0.47
N GLY A 28 6.80 -15.93 -0.47
CA GLY A 28 6.15 -16.44 -1.69
C GLY A 28 5.53 -15.33 -2.54
N TYR A 29 4.88 -14.35 -1.93
CA TYR A 29 4.37 -13.17 -2.65
C TYR A 29 5.50 -12.38 -3.32
N VAL A 30 6.63 -12.18 -2.65
CA VAL A 30 7.78 -11.47 -3.25
C VAL A 30 8.39 -12.30 -4.38
N ALA A 31 8.53 -13.61 -4.21
CA ALA A 31 8.99 -14.52 -5.24
C ALA A 31 8.09 -14.49 -6.49
N ASP A 32 6.77 -14.41 -6.31
CA ASP A 32 5.82 -14.27 -7.41
C ASP A 32 6.02 -12.97 -8.19
N MET A 33 6.23 -11.86 -7.48
CA MET A 33 6.55 -10.58 -8.11
C MET A 33 7.91 -10.62 -8.80
N ALA A 34 8.88 -11.36 -8.26
CA ALA A 34 10.19 -11.57 -8.86
C ALA A 34 10.07 -12.29 -10.20
N ARG A 35 9.23 -13.33 -10.31
CA ARG A 35 8.97 -14.03 -11.58
C ARG A 35 8.46 -13.10 -12.68
N VAL A 36 7.51 -12.21 -12.33
CA VAL A 36 6.99 -11.20 -13.26
C VAL A 36 8.09 -10.21 -13.65
N ALA A 37 8.85 -9.71 -12.67
CA ALA A 37 9.95 -8.78 -12.92
C ALA A 37 11.02 -9.38 -13.84
N THR A 38 11.42 -10.64 -13.63
CA THR A 38 12.35 -11.36 -14.50
C THR A 38 11.80 -11.51 -15.91
N ALA A 39 10.52 -11.85 -16.07
CA ALA A 39 9.89 -11.94 -17.39
C ALA A 39 9.86 -10.60 -18.14
N LEU A 40 9.83 -9.48 -17.39
CA LEU A 40 9.94 -8.12 -17.92
C LEU A 40 11.40 -7.66 -18.12
N GLY A 41 12.39 -8.54 -17.90
CA GLY A 41 13.80 -8.26 -18.12
C GLY A 41 14.51 -7.56 -16.96
N VAL A 42 13.92 -7.52 -15.76
CA VAL A 42 14.60 -6.98 -14.57
C VAL A 42 15.70 -7.97 -14.14
N PRO A 43 16.97 -7.54 -14.06
CA PRO A 43 18.04 -8.38 -13.55
C PRO A 43 17.93 -8.51 -12.03
N ASP A 44 18.07 -9.74 -11.53
CA ASP A 44 18.15 -10.07 -10.11
C ASP A 44 17.11 -9.33 -9.23
N PRO A 45 15.79 -9.55 -9.46
CA PRO A 45 14.76 -9.02 -8.58
C PRO A 45 14.82 -9.73 -7.22
N PRO A 46 14.50 -9.03 -6.11
CA PRO A 46 14.43 -9.66 -4.79
C PRO A 46 13.38 -10.77 -4.79
N VAL A 47 13.70 -11.91 -4.17
CA VAL A 47 12.83 -13.10 -4.13
C VAL A 47 12.18 -13.36 -2.77
N ASP A 48 12.53 -12.55 -1.77
CA ASP A 48 12.01 -12.64 -0.41
C ASP A 48 11.90 -11.25 0.24
N ARG A 49 11.30 -11.17 1.42
CA ARG A 49 11.14 -9.90 2.15
C ARG A 49 12.46 -9.27 2.54
N ALA A 50 13.46 -10.09 2.87
CA ALA A 50 14.77 -9.59 3.30
C ALA A 50 15.46 -8.85 2.16
N GLY A 51 15.55 -9.46 0.98
CA GLY A 51 16.09 -8.87 -0.23
C GLY A 51 15.26 -7.67 -0.69
N LEU A 52 13.94 -7.69 -0.52
CA LEU A 52 13.09 -6.52 -0.82
C LEU A 52 13.46 -5.31 0.06
N ALA A 53 13.61 -5.54 1.37
CA ALA A 53 13.98 -4.50 2.34
C ALA A 53 15.41 -3.98 2.10
N GLU A 54 16.35 -4.87 1.76
CA GLU A 54 17.72 -4.50 1.39
C GLU A 54 17.72 -3.62 0.14
N ARG A 55 17.03 -4.05 -0.93
CA ARG A 55 16.94 -3.31 -2.19
C ARG A 55 16.34 -1.91 -1.99
N LEU A 56 15.32 -1.78 -1.14
CA LEU A 56 14.76 -0.48 -0.76
C LEU A 56 15.76 0.40 0.00
N THR A 57 16.56 -0.20 0.87
CA THR A 57 17.63 0.49 1.61
C THR A 57 18.70 1.01 0.66
N THR A 58 19.11 0.24 -0.35
CA THR A 58 20.10 0.66 -1.35
C THR A 58 19.68 1.94 -2.08
N TYR A 59 18.41 2.02 -2.51
CA TYR A 59 17.88 3.23 -3.16
C TYR A 59 17.71 4.42 -2.21
N ARG A 60 17.77 4.22 -0.89
CA ARG A 60 17.40 5.27 0.08
C ARG A 60 18.21 6.56 -0.10
N ALA A 61 19.49 6.46 -0.44
CA ALA A 61 20.38 7.60 -0.64
C ALA A 61 20.04 8.41 -1.92
N GLU A 62 19.41 7.77 -2.90
CA GLU A 62 19.03 8.40 -4.17
C GLU A 62 17.68 9.14 -4.07
N LEU A 63 16.85 8.78 -3.09
CA LEU A 63 15.50 9.33 -2.94
C LEU A 63 15.50 10.75 -2.38
N ARG A 64 14.85 11.67 -3.11
CA ARG A 64 14.65 13.06 -2.70
C ARG A 64 13.17 13.44 -2.84
N ALA A 65 12.67 14.21 -1.87
CA ALA A 65 11.35 14.81 -1.98
C ALA A 65 11.46 16.11 -2.78
N THR A 66 10.96 16.08 -4.02
CA THR A 66 10.94 17.24 -4.91
C THR A 66 9.66 18.06 -4.71
N PRO A 67 9.62 19.32 -5.18
CA PRO A 67 8.39 20.11 -5.20
C PRO A 67 7.24 19.39 -5.91
N GLU A 68 7.51 18.68 -7.00
CA GLU A 68 6.53 17.91 -7.77
C GLU A 68 5.99 16.76 -6.94
N ALA A 69 6.85 16.00 -6.25
CA ALA A 69 6.43 14.90 -5.40
C ALA A 69 5.50 15.36 -4.26
N ARG A 70 5.82 16.51 -3.65
CA ARG A 70 4.97 17.14 -2.63
C ARG A 70 3.67 17.67 -3.23
N GLY A 71 3.72 18.24 -4.42
CA GLY A 71 2.56 18.70 -5.18
C GLY A 71 1.59 17.54 -5.45
N THR A 72 2.10 16.41 -5.94
CA THR A 72 1.33 15.19 -6.16
C THR A 72 0.72 14.67 -4.87
N ALA A 73 1.48 14.59 -3.78
CA ALA A 73 0.94 14.12 -2.50
C ALA A 73 -0.17 15.05 -1.98
N ARG A 74 0.01 16.37 -2.07
CA ARG A 74 -1.02 17.34 -1.68
C ARG A 74 -2.28 17.25 -2.55
N PHE A 75 -2.11 17.05 -3.86
CA PHE A 75 -3.22 16.84 -4.79
C PHE A 75 -4.02 15.60 -4.39
N LEU A 76 -3.34 14.46 -4.21
CA LEU A 76 -3.97 13.22 -3.81
C LEU A 76 -4.68 13.36 -2.46
N LEU A 77 -4.04 13.95 -1.44
CA LEU A 77 -4.62 14.00 -0.10
C LEU A 77 -5.74 15.03 0.08
N PHE A 78 -5.65 16.21 -0.56
CA PHE A 78 -6.53 17.35 -0.25
C PHE A 78 -7.38 17.82 -1.42
N HIS A 79 -7.00 17.52 -2.65
CA HIS A 79 -7.73 17.88 -3.85
C HIS A 79 -8.03 16.66 -4.73
N PRO A 80 -8.53 15.54 -4.15
CA PRO A 80 -8.73 14.33 -4.93
C PRO A 80 -9.81 14.56 -6.00
N PRO A 81 -9.62 14.05 -7.23
CA PRO A 81 -10.59 14.16 -8.31
C PRO A 81 -11.73 13.14 -8.12
N VAL A 82 -12.40 13.20 -6.97
CA VAL A 82 -13.50 12.30 -6.60
C VAL A 82 -14.78 13.12 -6.33
N PRO A 83 -15.96 12.54 -6.62
CA PRO A 83 -17.24 13.18 -6.28
C PRO A 83 -17.31 13.59 -4.82
N LEU A 84 -18.06 14.66 -4.50
CA LEU A 84 -18.16 15.21 -3.14
C LEU A 84 -18.53 14.13 -2.10
N LEU A 85 -19.48 13.26 -2.46
CA LEU A 85 -19.94 12.15 -1.62
C LEU A 85 -18.85 11.10 -1.33
N ALA A 86 -17.87 10.95 -2.23
CA ALA A 86 -16.77 10.00 -2.08
C ALA A 86 -15.57 10.58 -1.31
N ARG A 87 -15.56 11.88 -0.98
CA ARG A 87 -14.42 12.52 -0.30
C ARG A 87 -14.15 11.96 1.10
N LEU A 88 -15.20 11.62 1.84
CA LEU A 88 -15.04 11.03 3.18
C LEU A 88 -14.40 9.64 3.14
N PRO A 89 -14.93 8.64 2.40
CA PRO A 89 -14.28 7.33 2.31
C PRO A 89 -12.90 7.42 1.67
N TYR A 90 -12.70 8.31 0.70
CA TYR A 90 -11.38 8.58 0.13
C TYR A 90 -10.40 9.12 1.17
N GLY A 91 -10.82 10.05 2.03
CA GLY A 91 -9.99 10.59 3.11
C GLY A 91 -9.53 9.51 4.09
N VAL A 92 -10.40 8.55 4.41
CA VAL A 92 -10.04 7.39 5.24
C VAL A 92 -9.00 6.50 4.54
N LEU A 93 -9.19 6.22 3.24
CA LEU A 93 -8.23 5.46 2.46
C LEU A 93 -6.85 6.17 2.41
N ALA A 94 -6.86 7.46 2.13
CA ALA A 94 -5.68 8.30 2.08
C ALA A 94 -4.92 8.33 3.42
N ALA A 95 -5.63 8.49 4.54
CA ALA A 95 -5.03 8.43 5.87
C ALA A 95 -4.39 7.07 6.17
N ASN A 96 -5.05 5.97 5.79
CA ASN A 96 -4.50 4.62 5.95
C ASN A 96 -3.24 4.42 5.09
N ALA A 97 -3.23 4.89 3.84
CA ALA A 97 -2.06 4.86 2.96
C ALA A 97 -0.88 5.66 3.56
N VAL A 98 -1.12 6.87 4.08
CA VAL A 98 -0.08 7.67 4.77
C VAL A 98 0.46 6.94 6.01
N SER A 99 -0.41 6.23 6.76
CA SER A 99 -0.01 5.48 7.95
C SER A 99 0.89 4.28 7.63
N LEU A 100 0.78 3.71 6.42
CA LEU A 100 1.64 2.63 5.96
C LEU A 100 3.04 3.12 5.62
N LEU A 101 3.22 4.36 5.15
CA LEU A 101 4.53 4.85 4.71
C LEU A 101 5.60 4.75 5.82
N PRO A 102 6.88 4.54 5.47
CA PRO A 102 7.98 4.69 6.42
C PRO A 102 8.04 6.11 7.01
N THR A 103 8.49 6.24 8.26
CA THR A 103 8.55 7.54 8.98
C THR A 103 9.37 8.59 8.26
N TRP A 104 10.44 8.18 7.56
CA TRP A 104 11.25 9.08 6.76
C TRP A 104 10.51 9.58 5.52
N ALA A 105 9.71 8.74 4.86
CA ALA A 105 9.04 9.06 3.60
C ALA A 105 7.92 10.08 3.81
N SER A 106 7.08 9.84 4.82
CA SER A 106 6.04 10.80 5.21
C SER A 106 6.62 12.14 5.65
N ARG A 107 7.77 12.14 6.35
CA ARG A 107 8.44 13.38 6.77
C ARG A 107 8.99 14.15 5.58
N ALA A 108 9.64 13.46 4.63
CA ALA A 108 10.18 14.08 3.42
C ALA A 108 9.08 14.72 2.56
N LEU A 109 7.89 14.10 2.51
CA LEU A 109 6.71 14.56 1.77
C LEU A 109 5.80 15.51 2.56
N TRP A 110 6.13 15.86 3.81
CA TRP A 110 5.31 16.72 4.70
C TRP A 110 3.89 16.22 4.91
N LEU A 111 3.72 14.90 4.98
CA LEU A 111 2.40 14.29 5.14
C LEU A 111 1.99 14.34 6.62
N PRO A 112 0.77 14.81 6.92
CA PRO A 112 0.25 14.73 8.27
C PRO A 112 0.06 13.27 8.63
N ARG A 113 0.88 12.78 9.56
CA ARG A 113 0.58 11.52 10.24
C ARG A 113 -0.48 11.84 11.28
N VAL A 114 -1.71 11.44 11.03
CA VAL A 114 -2.62 11.19 12.14
C VAL A 114 -1.96 10.10 12.99
N PRO A 115 -1.72 10.32 14.30
CA PRO A 115 -1.49 9.21 15.21
C PRO A 115 -2.60 8.20 14.92
N PRO A 116 -2.32 6.89 14.85
CA PRO A 116 -3.39 5.93 14.64
C PRO A 116 -4.42 6.24 15.71
N ALA A 117 -5.60 6.74 15.32
CA ALA A 117 -6.73 6.86 16.22
C ALA A 117 -6.84 5.49 16.86
N GLU A 118 -6.48 5.43 18.13
CA GLU A 118 -5.96 4.22 18.78
C GLU A 118 -6.96 3.09 18.60
N GLY A 119 -6.54 2.03 17.91
CA GLY A 119 -6.97 0.64 18.13
C GLY A 119 -8.44 0.22 17.99
N VAL A 120 -9.45 1.09 18.10
CA VAL A 120 -10.80 0.68 18.50
C VAL A 120 -11.88 0.97 17.44
N CYS A 121 -11.74 1.97 16.56
CA CYS A 121 -12.78 2.29 15.56
C CYS A 121 -12.35 2.25 14.07
N VAL A 122 -11.07 2.44 13.73
CA VAL A 122 -10.65 2.54 12.31
C VAL A 122 -10.40 1.16 11.68
N ARG A 123 -9.89 0.21 12.45
CA ARG A 123 -9.71 -1.18 12.02
C ARG A 123 -11.02 -1.87 11.61
N PRO A 124 -12.09 -1.87 12.42
CA PRO A 124 -13.35 -2.51 12.02
C PRO A 124 -13.98 -1.80 10.83
N LEU A 125 -13.86 -0.48 10.71
CA LEU A 125 -14.43 0.27 9.58
C LEU A 125 -13.71 -0.05 8.27
N GLY A 126 -12.37 -0.14 8.29
CA GLY A 126 -11.58 -0.56 7.13
C GLY A 126 -11.94 -1.98 6.69
N THR A 127 -12.01 -2.93 7.63
CA THR A 127 -12.44 -4.31 7.37
C THR A 127 -13.87 -4.36 6.82
N ALA A 128 -14.79 -3.57 7.36
CA ALA A 128 -16.18 -3.51 6.91
C ALA A 128 -16.31 -2.97 5.48
N VAL A 129 -15.56 -1.92 5.12
CA VAL A 129 -15.54 -1.36 3.75
C VAL A 129 -14.92 -2.36 2.77
N THR A 130 -13.81 -3.00 3.13
CA THR A 130 -13.21 -4.02 2.27
C THR A 130 -14.10 -5.26 2.13
N ALA A 131 -14.83 -5.65 3.19
CA ALA A 131 -15.78 -6.75 3.15
C ALA A 131 -17.00 -6.43 2.28
N THR A 132 -17.53 -5.21 2.31
CA THR A 132 -18.64 -4.79 1.45
C THR A 132 -18.23 -4.71 -0.02
N ILE A 133 -17.04 -4.18 -0.32
CA ILE A 133 -16.50 -4.20 -1.69
C ILE A 133 -16.34 -5.65 -2.17
N ARG A 134 -15.79 -6.54 -1.33
CA ARG A 134 -15.64 -7.96 -1.67
C ARG A 134 -16.98 -8.64 -1.93
N TRP A 135 -17.99 -8.38 -1.10
CA TRP A 135 -19.34 -8.89 -1.29
C TRP A 135 -19.93 -8.41 -2.62
N ALA A 136 -19.81 -7.11 -2.92
CA ALA A 136 -20.30 -6.53 -4.16
C ALA A 136 -19.57 -7.04 -5.41
N LEU A 137 -18.29 -7.43 -5.28
CA LEU A 137 -17.46 -7.97 -6.36
C LEU A 137 -17.46 -9.51 -6.42
N THR A 138 -18.21 -10.19 -5.55
CA THR A 138 -18.32 -11.66 -5.61
C THR A 138 -19.20 -12.02 -6.81
N PRO A 139 -18.70 -12.76 -7.81
CA PRO A 139 -19.51 -13.17 -8.95
C PRO A 139 -20.66 -14.09 -8.49
N PRO A 140 -21.82 -14.08 -9.17
CA PRO A 140 -22.86 -15.08 -8.94
C PRO A 140 -22.27 -16.47 -9.12
N ARG A 141 -22.63 -17.42 -8.25
CA ARG A 141 -22.25 -18.83 -8.44
C ARG A 141 -22.95 -19.32 -9.70
N ASP A 142 -22.19 -19.86 -10.65
CA ASP A 142 -22.77 -20.54 -11.80
C ASP A 142 -23.70 -21.67 -11.31
N PRO A 143 -24.93 -21.76 -11.86
CA PRO A 143 -25.78 -22.90 -11.60
C PRO A 143 -25.13 -24.16 -12.20
N ALA A 144 -25.08 -25.22 -11.38
CA ALA A 144 -24.59 -26.54 -11.74
C ALA A 144 -25.45 -27.24 -12.80
#